data_AF-A0A348PSG2-F1
#
_entry.id   AF-A0A348PSG2-F1
#
_cell.length_a   1.000
_cell.length_b   1.000
_cell.length_c   1.000
_cell.angle_alpha   90.00
_cell.angle_beta   90.00
_cell.angle_gamma   90.00
#
_symmetry.space_group_name_H-M   'P 1'
#
loop_
_entity.id
_entity.type
_entity.pdbx_description
1 polymer ?
#
loop_
_entity_poly.entity_id
_entity_poly.type
_entity_poly.pdbx_seq_one_letter_code
_entity_poly.pdbx_strand_id
1 'polypeptide(L)'
;MKAKKRLTRKDPSYFIPLPYAMAIKRLVSATEMSDHLFEGMRLSLNAEGVINISINVTAHYLGEDHVIGLIPNGMISRIQGLMEHDDQLSITLERKFCDRLKNMFG
;
A
#
# COMPACT_ATOMS: atom_id res chain seq x y z
N MET A 1 22.00 -17.53 -29.41
CA MET A 1 21.84 -17.03 -28.02
C MET A 1 21.47 -15.55 -28.08
N LYS A 2 20.23 -15.17 -27.72
CA LYS A 2 19.85 -13.75 -27.58
C LYS A 2 19.97 -13.37 -26.11
N ALA A 3 20.89 -12.47 -25.79
CA ALA A 3 21.01 -11.89 -24.46
C ALA A 3 19.69 -11.20 -24.10
N LYS A 4 18.97 -11.74 -23.10
CA LYS A 4 17.75 -11.10 -22.59
C LYS A 4 18.15 -9.80 -21.90
N LYS A 5 17.55 -8.70 -22.36
CA LYS A 5 17.66 -7.34 -21.84
C LYS A 5 17.78 -7.33 -20.32
N ARG A 6 18.86 -6.71 -19.83
CA ARG A 6 19.10 -6.38 -18.42
C ARG A 6 17.90 -5.59 -17.91
N LEU A 7 17.16 -6.15 -16.93
CA LEU A 7 16.02 -5.50 -16.30
C LEU A 7 16.47 -4.16 -15.73
N THR A 8 15.90 -3.08 -16.26
CA THR A 8 15.99 -1.74 -15.69
C THR A 8 15.41 -1.78 -14.29
N ARG A 9 16.12 -1.15 -13.35
CA ARG A 9 15.78 -1.00 -11.93
C ARG A 9 14.34 -0.46 -11.85
N LYS A 10 13.37 -1.34 -11.57
CA LYS A 10 11.94 -0.97 -11.48
C LYS A 10 11.74 -0.03 -10.28
N ASP A 11 10.84 0.92 -10.46
CA ASP A 11 10.48 1.94 -9.47
C ASP A 11 10.27 1.38 -8.05
N PRO A 12 10.54 2.17 -7.01
CA PRO A 12 10.30 1.77 -5.63
C PRO A 12 8.85 1.33 -5.44
N SER A 13 8.67 0.17 -4.82
CA SER A 13 7.36 -0.36 -4.44
C SER A 13 7.16 -0.20 -2.94
N TYR A 14 5.94 0.16 -2.55
CA TYR A 14 5.60 0.49 -1.18
C TYR A 14 4.67 -0.58 -0.60
N PHE A 15 4.96 -1.01 0.63
CA PHE A 15 4.30 -2.11 1.32
C PHE A 15 3.68 -1.63 2.61
N ILE A 16 2.64 -2.33 3.02
CA ILE A 16 1.97 -2.12 4.28
C ILE A 16 2.09 -3.40 5.10
N PRO A 17 2.84 -3.42 6.22
CA PRO A 17 2.70 -4.43 7.25
C PRO A 17 1.37 -4.28 8.01
N LEU A 18 0.48 -5.24 7.77
CA LEU A 18 -0.55 -5.68 8.71
C LEU A 18 -0.03 -6.96 9.41
N PRO A 19 -0.83 -7.71 10.18
CA PRO A 19 -0.53 -9.14 10.42
C PRO A 19 -0.17 -9.93 9.13
N TYR A 20 -0.39 -9.35 7.94
CA TYR A 20 0.11 -9.80 6.65
C TYR A 20 0.77 -8.64 5.89
N ALA A 21 1.92 -8.86 5.25
CA ALA A 21 2.51 -7.86 4.36
C ALA A 21 1.71 -7.78 3.05
N MET A 22 1.29 -6.58 2.66
CA MET A 22 0.55 -6.36 1.40
C MET A 22 1.03 -5.17 0.59
N ALA A 23 0.82 -5.23 -0.72
CA ALA A 23 1.03 -4.11 -1.62
C ALA A 23 -0.29 -3.35 -1.84
N ILE A 24 -0.21 -2.03 -1.96
CA ILE A 24 -1.35 -1.18 -2.30
C ILE A 24 -1.30 -0.73 -3.76
N LYS A 25 -2.48 -0.44 -4.32
CA LYS A 25 -2.57 0.28 -5.59
C LYS A 25 -2.32 1.76 -5.32
N ARG A 26 -1.11 2.23 -5.65
CA ARG A 26 -0.70 3.63 -5.50
C ARG A 26 -1.58 4.57 -6.31
N LEU A 27 -1.97 5.71 -5.71
CA LEU A 27 -2.72 6.79 -6.36
C LEU A 27 -1.90 8.08 -6.53
N VAL A 28 -0.89 8.30 -5.69
CA VAL A 28 0.01 9.47 -5.74
C VAL A 28 1.27 9.18 -6.56
N SER A 29 2.02 10.21 -6.97
CA SER A 29 3.23 10.01 -7.80
C SER A 29 4.39 9.35 -7.03
N ALA A 30 5.38 8.79 -7.74
CA ALA A 30 6.54 8.17 -7.08
C ALA A 30 7.42 9.21 -6.37
N THR A 31 7.49 10.43 -6.94
CA THR A 31 8.17 11.59 -6.36
C THR A 31 7.51 11.99 -5.05
N GLU A 32 6.19 12.17 -5.05
CA GLU A 32 5.40 12.55 -3.88
C GLU A 32 5.49 11.51 -2.75
N MET A 33 5.46 10.21 -3.09
CA MET A 33 5.72 9.15 -2.09
C MET A 33 7.13 9.28 -1.49
N SER A 34 8.13 9.66 -2.28
CA SER A 34 9.52 9.76 -1.81
C SER A 34 9.77 11.01 -0.97
N ASP A 35 9.07 12.10 -1.26
CA ASP A 35 9.28 13.40 -0.61
C ASP A 35 8.50 13.50 0.70
N HIS A 36 7.34 12.85 0.80
CA HIS A 36 6.41 13.02 1.92
C HIS A 36 6.19 11.76 2.76
N LEU A 37 6.51 10.57 2.24
CA LEU A 37 6.26 9.32 2.96
C LEU A 37 7.57 8.61 3.32
N PHE A 38 7.58 8.04 4.50
CA PHE A 38 8.77 7.39 5.07
C PHE A 38 8.42 6.07 5.74
N GLU A 39 9.45 5.25 5.96
CA GLU A 39 9.31 3.96 6.61
C GLU A 39 8.86 4.12 8.07
N GLY A 40 7.88 3.32 8.50
CA GLY A 40 7.30 3.40 9.85
C GLY A 40 6.25 4.50 10.02
N MET A 41 5.94 5.27 8.96
CA MET A 41 4.84 6.24 8.98
C MET A 41 3.52 5.55 9.27
N ARG A 42 2.74 6.08 10.23
CA ARG A 42 1.40 5.57 10.53
C ARG A 42 0.43 5.96 9.43
N LEU A 43 -0.37 4.97 9.01
CA LEU A 43 -1.40 5.11 7.99
C LEU A 43 -2.75 4.76 8.58
N SER A 44 -3.80 5.35 8.01
CA SER A 44 -5.19 5.04 8.35
C SER A 44 -5.86 4.33 7.19
N LEU A 45 -6.83 3.48 7.49
CA LEU A 45 -7.73 2.90 6.50
C LEU A 45 -9.11 3.51 6.62
N ASN A 46 -9.70 3.83 5.49
CA ASN A 46 -11.08 4.28 5.43
C ASN A 46 -11.86 3.47 4.39
N ALA A 47 -12.94 2.82 4.81
CA ALA A 47 -13.82 2.09 3.90
C ALA A 47 -14.83 3.06 3.28
N GLU A 48 -14.96 3.02 1.96
CA GLU A 48 -15.88 3.85 1.19
C GLU A 48 -16.82 3.00 0.35
N GLY A 49 -18.09 3.40 0.28
CA GLY A 49 -19.13 2.69 -0.46
C GLY A 49 -19.86 1.65 0.37
N VAL A 50 -21.10 1.33 -0.05
CA VAL A 50 -21.98 0.35 0.63
C VAL A 50 -22.08 -0.97 -0.15
N ILE A 51 -22.13 -0.90 -1.48
CA ILE A 51 -22.28 -2.07 -2.37
C ILE A 51 -20.94 -2.42 -3.03
N ASN A 52 -20.23 -1.43 -3.55
CA ASN A 52 -18.90 -1.57 -4.13
C ASN A 52 -17.88 -0.95 -3.18
N ILE A 53 -17.54 -1.69 -2.12
CA ILE A 53 -16.66 -1.18 -1.09
C ILE A 53 -15.24 -1.06 -1.63
N SER A 54 -14.60 0.09 -1.40
CA SER A 54 -13.17 0.31 -1.56
C SER A 54 -12.57 0.67 -0.20
N ILE A 55 -11.30 0.36 0.03
CA ILE A 55 -10.60 0.79 1.24
C ILE A 55 -9.42 1.67 0.84
N ASN A 56 -9.51 2.92 1.25
CA ASN A 56 -8.50 3.95 1.05
C ASN A 56 -7.42 3.80 2.10
N VAL A 57 -6.17 4.01 1.68
CA VAL A 57 -5.03 4.16 2.56
C VAL A 57 -4.66 5.63 2.62
N THR A 58 -4.73 6.19 3.82
CA THR A 58 -4.53 7.61 4.08
C THR A 58 -3.24 7.81 4.88
N ALA A 59 -2.41 8.74 4.43
CA ALA A 59 -1.25 9.22 5.16
C ALA A 59 -1.50 10.66 5.64
N HIS A 60 -1.11 10.95 6.88
CA HIS A 60 -1.19 12.31 7.43
C HIS A 60 0.16 13.01 7.30
N TYR A 61 0.25 14.02 6.44
CA TYR A 61 1.46 14.83 6.27
C TYR A 61 1.10 16.27 5.92
N LEU A 62 2.00 17.21 6.22
CA LEU A 62 1.77 18.66 6.00
C LEU A 62 0.51 19.22 6.71
N GLY A 63 0.00 18.53 7.73
CA GLY A 63 -1.21 18.91 8.46
C GLY A 63 -2.51 18.48 7.79
N GLU A 64 -2.45 17.69 6.72
CA GLU A 64 -3.59 17.22 5.94
C GLU A 64 -3.59 15.69 5.76
N ASP A 65 -4.78 15.15 5.52
CA ASP A 65 -4.99 13.74 5.22
C ASP A 65 -4.98 13.51 3.70
N HIS A 66 -4.04 12.69 3.24
CA HIS A 66 -3.87 12.41 1.82
C HIS A 66 -4.09 10.93 1.53
N VAL A 67 -4.97 10.63 0.56
CA VAL A 67 -5.16 9.27 0.08
C VAL A 67 -3.99 8.88 -0.83
N ILE A 68 -3.14 7.98 -0.34
CA ILE A 68 -1.92 7.55 -1.05
C ILE A 68 -2.13 6.30 -1.90
N GLY A 69 -3.19 5.53 -1.61
CA GLY A 69 -3.51 4.35 -2.38
C GLY A 69 -4.76 3.62 -1.94
N LEU A 70 -4.99 2.48 -2.58
CA LEU A 70 -6.15 1.62 -2.36
C LEU A 70 -5.71 0.20 -2.01
N ILE A 71 -6.46 -0.41 -1.11
CA ILE A 71 -6.39 -1.85 -0.88
C ILE A 71 -6.85 -2.59 -2.14
N PRO A 72 -6.11 -3.60 -2.64
CA PRO A 72 -6.55 -4.40 -3.77
C PRO A 72 -7.86 -5.14 -3.49
N ASN A 73 -8.74 -5.24 -4.49
CA ASN A 73 -10.08 -5.86 -4.34
C ASN A 73 -10.05 -7.25 -3.71
N GLY A 74 -9.05 -8.08 -4.05
CA GLY A 74 -8.89 -9.43 -3.48
C GLY A 74 -8.57 -9.48 -1.98
N MET A 75 -8.27 -8.34 -1.36
CA MET A 75 -7.96 -8.22 0.06
C MET A 75 -9.04 -7.49 0.87
N ILE A 76 -10.03 -6.87 0.22
CA ILE A 76 -11.02 -5.97 0.86
C ILE A 76 -11.76 -6.68 1.99
N SER A 77 -12.39 -7.83 1.73
CA SER A 77 -13.16 -8.57 2.75
C SER A 77 -12.33 -8.91 3.99
N ARG A 78 -11.05 -9.25 3.81
CA ARG A 78 -10.14 -9.54 4.93
C ARG A 78 -9.83 -8.30 5.75
N ILE A 79 -9.54 -7.18 5.08
CA ILE A 79 -9.22 -5.93 5.76
C ILE A 79 -10.44 -5.36 6.47
N GLN A 80 -11.63 -5.46 5.86
CA GLN A 80 -12.88 -5.07 6.53
C GLN A 80 -13.10 -5.86 7.82
N GLY A 81 -12.96 -7.18 7.79
CA GLY A 81 -13.08 -7.98 9.01
C GLY A 81 -12.07 -7.57 10.10
N LEU A 82 -10.85 -7.19 9.72
CA LEU A 82 -9.87 -6.65 10.67
C LEU A 82 -10.31 -5.29 11.25
N MET A 83 -10.82 -4.39 10.41
CA MET A 83 -11.32 -3.08 10.85
C MET A 83 -12.57 -3.16 11.73
N GLU A 84 -13.38 -4.20 11.57
CA GLU A 84 -14.56 -4.46 12.43
C GLU A 84 -14.17 -5.00 13.81
N HIS A 85 -13.02 -5.66 13.92
CA HIS A 85 -12.54 -6.26 15.17
C HIS A 85 -11.61 -5.35 15.97
N ASP A 86 -10.92 -4.42 15.30
CA ASP A 86 -9.91 -3.56 15.89
C ASP A 86 -10.15 -2.10 15.50
N ASP A 87 -10.63 -1.31 16.47
CA ASP A 87 -10.88 0.12 16.31
C ASP A 87 -9.61 0.92 15.96
N GLN A 88 -8.42 0.35 16.24
CA GLN A 88 -7.13 0.98 15.96
C GLN A 88 -6.16 0.02 15.29
N LEU A 89 -6.52 -0.42 14.08
CA LEU A 89 -5.60 -1.13 13.21
C LEU A 89 -4.33 -0.27 12.98
N SER A 90 -3.21 -0.67 13.57
CA SER A 90 -1.94 0.02 13.39
C SER A 90 -1.27 -0.42 12.09
N ILE A 91 -1.06 0.53 11.20
CA ILE A 91 -0.58 0.29 9.85
C ILE A 91 0.62 1.17 9.62
N THR A 92 1.70 0.59 9.13
CA THR A 92 2.88 1.36 8.76
C THR A 92 3.20 1.20 7.28
N LEU A 93 4.01 2.11 6.75
CA LEU A 93 4.58 2.00 5.41
C LEU A 93 5.98 1.38 5.52
N GLU A 94 6.27 0.38 4.69
CA GLU A 94 7.61 -0.15 4.48
C GLU A 94 8.02 0.01 3.02
N ARG A 95 9.16 0.67 2.77
CA ARG A 95 9.74 0.73 1.44
C ARG A 95 10.53 -0.54 1.18
N LYS A 96 10.13 -1.36 0.20
CA LYS A 96 10.91 -2.56 -0.19
C LYS A 96 11.46 -2.44 -1.59
N PHE A 97 12.72 -2.83 -1.75
CA PHE A 97 13.33 -3.05 -3.06
C PHE A 97 12.77 -4.35 -3.64
N CYS A 98 12.06 -4.23 -4.77
CA CYS A 98 11.29 -5.31 -5.41
C CYS A 98 12.12 -6.39 -6.12
N ASP A 99 13.33 -6.66 -5.64
CA ASP A 99 14.16 -7.76 -6.14
C ASP A 99 13.75 -9.11 -5.50
N ARG A 100 12.98 -9.07 -4.40
CA ARG A 100 12.66 -10.23 -3.54
C ARG A 100 11.17 -10.61 -3.49
N LEU A 101 10.28 -9.81 -4.06
CA LEU A 101 8.84 -10.11 -4.07
C LEU A 101 8.51 -10.92 -5.33
N LYS A 102 8.93 -12.19 -5.31
CA LYS A 102 8.49 -13.17 -6.31
C LYS A 102 6.97 -13.27 -6.22
N ASN A 103 6.28 -12.79 -7.26
CA ASN A 103 4.94 -13.19 -7.69
C ASN A 103 3.92 -13.47 -6.57
N MET A 104 3.47 -12.45 -5.83
CA MET A 104 2.26 -12.58 -5.00
C MET A 104 0.96 -12.24 -5.73
N PHE A 105 1.04 -11.80 -6.99
CA PHE A 105 -0.11 -11.56 -7.85
C PHE A 105 0.19 -12.20 -9.21
N GLY A 106 0.12 -13.54 -9.24
CA GLY A 106 0.00 -14.31 -10.48
C GLY A 106 -1.45 -14.32 -10.94
#